data_AF-A0A0D6L4F6-F1
#
_entry.id   AF-A0A0D6L4F6-F1
#
_cell.length_a   1.000
_cell.length_b   1.000
_cell.length_c   1.000
_cell.angle_alpha   90.00
_cell.angle_beta   90.00
_cell.angle_gamma   90.00
#
_symmetry.space_group_name_H-M   'P 1'
#
loop_
_entity.id
_entity.type
_entity.pdbx_description
1 polymer ?
#
loop_
_entity_poly.entity_id
_entity_poly.type
_entity_poly.pdbx_seq_one_letter_code
_entity_poly.pdbx_strand_id
1 'polypeptide(L)'
;GHIHLSKDAHDLLAAKYHEEYETRSRGDVIIKGKGVMETFWLIGRSGSAPRDTVVKTFETRAEIETRAETPQESPSPLPIKEMENNEALYRNYIRSNTIEA
;
A
#
# COMPACT_ATOMS: atom_id res chain seq x y z
N GLY A 1 -3.02 -6.34 -3.27
CA GLY A 1 -2.75 -5.96 -1.87
C GLY A 1 -4.07 -5.92 -1.12
N HIS A 2 -4.08 -6.22 0.17
CA HIS A 2 -5.27 -6.16 1.04
C HIS A 2 -5.03 -5.19 2.19
N ILE A 3 -6.09 -4.56 2.68
CA ILE A 3 -6.02 -3.61 3.80
C ILE A 3 -6.27 -4.36 5.10
N HIS A 4 -5.29 -4.36 5.98
CA HIS A 4 -5.40 -4.91 7.33
C HIS A 4 -5.90 -3.86 8.31
N LEU A 5 -6.74 -4.27 9.24
CA LEU A 5 -7.26 -3.44 10.33
C LEU A 5 -6.92 -4.07 11.68
N SER A 6 -6.70 -3.20 12.68
CA SER A 6 -6.73 -3.59 14.09
C SER A 6 -8.17 -3.80 14.56
N LYS A 7 -8.33 -4.40 15.75
CA LYS A 7 -9.64 -4.52 16.41
C LYS A 7 -10.35 -3.17 16.58
N ASP A 8 -9.67 -2.17 17.12
CA ASP A 8 -10.28 -0.84 17.34
C ASP A 8 -10.79 -0.20 16.03
N ALA A 9 -10.04 -0.37 14.93
CA ALA A 9 -10.45 0.14 13.62
C ALA A 9 -11.66 -0.64 13.06
N HIS A 10 -11.68 -1.96 13.22
CA HIS A 10 -12.84 -2.78 12.88
C HIS A 10 -14.07 -2.37 13.69
N ASP A 11 -13.95 -2.23 15.01
CA ASP A 11 -15.06 -1.86 15.91
C ASP A 11 -15.63 -0.48 15.56
N LEU A 12 -14.77 0.48 15.19
CA LEU A 12 -15.20 1.79 14.73
C LEU A 12 -16.05 1.69 13.45
N LEU A 13 -15.59 0.92 12.46
CA LEU A 13 -16.33 0.72 11.20
C LEU A 13 -17.64 -0.02 11.45
N ALA A 14 -17.63 -1.07 12.26
CA ALA A 14 -18.82 -1.82 12.64
C ALA A 14 -19.81 -0.98 13.46
N ALA A 15 -19.36 -0.02 14.27
CA ALA A 15 -20.25 0.83 15.06
C ALA A 15 -20.85 1.98 14.23
N LYS A 16 -20.04 2.67 13.44
CA LYS A 16 -20.45 3.93 12.78
C LYS A 16 -20.80 3.80 11.31
N TYR A 17 -20.29 2.77 10.63
CA TYR A 17 -20.34 2.64 9.17
C TYR A 17 -20.68 1.21 8.73
N HIS A 18 -21.47 0.48 9.51
CA HIS A 18 -21.79 -0.93 9.28
C HIS A 18 -22.49 -1.20 7.94
N GLU A 19 -23.25 -0.23 7.42
CA GLU A 19 -23.90 -0.34 6.12
C GLU A 19 -22.95 0.00 4.96
N GLU A 20 -21.86 0.72 5.24
CA GLU A 20 -20.93 1.21 4.22
C GLU A 20 -19.72 0.30 4.06
N TYR A 21 -19.18 -0.32 5.11
CA TYR A 21 -17.95 -1.10 5.00
C TYR A 21 -18.11 -2.53 5.49
N GLU A 22 -17.66 -3.47 4.65
CA GLU A 22 -17.57 -4.88 5.01
C GLU A 22 -16.16 -5.21 5.48
N THR A 23 -16.08 -5.88 6.63
CA THR A 23 -14.82 -6.36 7.19
C THR A 23 -14.93 -7.83 7.57
N ARG A 24 -13.82 -8.55 7.56
CA ARG A 24 -13.77 -9.98 7.89
C ARG A 24 -12.63 -10.29 8.84
N SER A 25 -12.85 -11.19 9.79
CA SER A 25 -11.75 -11.68 10.63
C SER A 25 -10.63 -12.29 9.78
N ARG A 26 -9.39 -11.92 10.12
CA ARG A 26 -8.16 -12.52 9.62
C ARG A 26 -7.57 -13.48 10.66
N GLY A 27 -7.84 -13.23 11.93
CA GLY A 27 -7.27 -13.94 13.07
C GLY A 27 -6.16 -13.15 13.77
N ASP A 28 -5.45 -13.84 14.65
CA ASP A 28 -4.47 -13.25 15.55
C ASP A 28 -3.06 -13.19 14.94
N VAL A 29 -2.34 -12.12 15.23
CA VAL A 29 -0.93 -11.96 14.87
C VAL A 29 -0.08 -11.55 16.05
N ILE A 30 1.14 -12.07 16.11
CA ILE A 30 2.13 -11.68 17.11
C ILE A 30 2.83 -10.41 16.61
N ILE A 31 2.67 -9.33 17.37
CA ILE A 31 3.34 -8.06 17.16
C ILE A 31 4.54 -8.00 18.11
N LYS A 32 5.75 -7.95 17.55
CA LYS A 32 7.00 -7.88 18.31
C LYS A 32 6.94 -6.72 19.32
N GLY A 33 7.13 -7.02 20.61
CA GLY A 33 7.11 -6.04 21.70
C GLY A 33 5.71 -5.52 22.11
N LYS A 34 4.62 -6.00 21.49
CA LYS A 34 3.23 -5.62 21.88
C LYS A 34 2.34 -6.82 22.22
N GLY A 35 2.73 -8.04 21.86
CA GLY A 35 1.97 -9.25 22.14
C GLY A 35 1.07 -9.67 20.97
N VAL A 36 0.00 -10.38 21.27
CA VAL A 36 -0.97 -10.86 20.27
C VAL A 36 -1.97 -9.75 19.95
N MET A 37 -2.30 -9.59 18.67
CA MET A 37 -3.30 -8.64 18.19
C MET A 37 -4.26 -9.33 17.22
N GLU A 38 -5.56 -9.22 17.49
CA GLU A 38 -6.60 -9.63 16.55
C GLU A 38 -6.60 -8.70 15.33
N THR A 39 -6.71 -9.27 14.13
CA THR A 39 -6.70 -8.51 12.88
C THR A 39 -7.87 -8.85 11.96
N PHE A 40 -8.21 -7.89 11.11
CA PHE A 40 -9.31 -7.98 10.17
C PHE A 40 -8.87 -7.54 8.77
N TRP A 41 -9.55 -8.05 7.76
CA TRP A 41 -9.50 -7.57 6.39
C TRP A 41 -10.61 -6.56 6.15
N LEU A 42 -10.29 -5.45 5.49
CA LEU A 42 -11.30 -4.63 4.83
C LEU A 42 -11.63 -5.27 3.47
N ILE A 43 -12.88 -5.67 3.28
CA ILE A 43 -13.34 -6.33 2.04
C ILE A 43 -13.67 -5.27 0.99
N GLY A 44 -14.40 -4.22 1.38
CA GLY A 44 -14.77 -3.15 0.47
C GLY A 44 -15.87 -2.26 1.04
N ARG A 45 -16.40 -1.40 0.17
CA ARG A 45 -17.50 -0.50 0.48
C ARG A 45 -18.80 -1.04 -0.13
N SER A 46 -19.79 -1.32 0.70
CA SER A 46 -21.13 -1.71 0.30
C SER A 46 -21.83 -0.55 -0.40
N GLY A 47 -22.52 -0.83 -1.51
CA GLY A 47 -23.30 0.18 -2.24
C GLY A 47 -22.54 1.13 -3.16
N SER A 48 -21.21 1.05 -3.25
CA SER A 48 -20.53 1.62 -4.43
C SER A 48 -20.67 0.65 -5.58
N ALA A 49 -21.49 1.00 -6.59
CA ALA A 49 -21.31 0.46 -7.94
C ALA A 49 -19.81 0.50 -8.27
N PRO A 50 -19.26 -0.51 -8.97
CA PRO A 50 -17.86 -0.49 -9.34
C PRO A 50 -17.60 0.85 -10.01
N ARG A 51 -16.83 1.73 -9.35
CA ARG A 51 -16.26 2.86 -10.05
C ARG A 51 -15.39 2.20 -11.09
N ASP A 52 -15.78 2.32 -12.35
CA ASP A 52 -15.06 1.81 -13.49
C ASP A 52 -13.58 1.87 -13.15
N THR A 53 -12.98 0.70 -12.98
CA THR A 53 -11.54 0.59 -13.01
C THR A 53 -11.17 1.40 -14.23
N VAL A 54 -10.45 2.52 -14.07
CA VAL A 54 -9.90 3.23 -15.20
C VAL A 54 -9.03 2.19 -15.88
N VAL A 55 -9.60 1.55 -16.89
CA VAL A 55 -8.90 0.63 -17.77
C VAL A 55 -7.87 1.56 -18.36
N LYS A 56 -6.61 1.40 -17.93
CA LYS A 56 -5.51 1.91 -18.74
C LYS A 56 -5.64 1.13 -20.05
N THR A 57 -6.36 1.72 -20.99
CA THR A 57 -6.34 1.32 -22.38
C THR A 57 -4.87 1.32 -22.75
N PHE A 58 -4.30 0.12 -22.88
CA PHE A 58 -3.00 -0.02 -23.51
C PHE A 58 -3.24 0.33 -24.97
N GLU A 59 -2.96 1.58 -25.33
CA GLU A 59 -3.02 2.04 -26.70
C GLU A 59 -2.08 1.15 -27.53
N THR A 60 -2.68 0.45 -28.49
CA THR A 60 -2.00 -0.43 -29.42
C THR A 60 -0.99 0.37 -30.21
N ARG A 61 0.20 -0.21 -30.40
CA ARG A 61 1.46 0.36 -30.95
C ARG A 61 1.41 1.01 -32.35
N ALA A 62 0.23 1.27 -32.93
CA ALA A 62 0.06 1.63 -34.33
C ALA A 62 -0.08 3.14 -34.61
N GLU A 63 -0.21 4.00 -33.60
CA GLU A 63 -0.47 5.45 -33.80
C GLU A 63 0.75 6.37 -33.54
N ILE A 64 1.91 5.82 -33.20
CA ILE A 64 3.09 6.62 -32.79
C ILE A 64 3.93 7.13 -33.98
N GLU A 65 3.66 6.70 -35.23
CA GLU A 65 4.60 6.92 -36.35
C GLU A 65 4.37 8.20 -37.21
N THR A 66 3.49 9.12 -36.81
CA THR A 66 3.21 10.33 -37.64
C THR A 66 3.45 11.68 -36.96
N ARG A 67 4.23 11.75 -35.89
CA ARG A 67 4.62 13.05 -35.32
C ARG A 67 6.10 13.11 -34.96
N ALA A 68 6.93 12.93 -35.97
CA ALA A 68 8.29 13.44 -35.96
C ALA A 68 8.29 14.96 -35.76
N GLU A 69 9.39 15.45 -35.16
CA GLU A 69 9.78 16.85 -34.97
C GLU A 69 9.19 17.61 -33.78
N THR A 70 9.80 17.45 -32.60
CA THR A 70 10.33 18.58 -31.79
C THR A 70 11.39 18.04 -30.79
N PRO A 71 12.56 18.68 -30.60
CA PRO A 71 13.66 18.14 -29.80
C PRO A 71 13.28 17.86 -28.33
N GLN A 72 13.36 16.59 -27.91
CA GLN A 72 13.26 16.18 -26.51
C GLN A 72 14.64 16.29 -25.86
N GLU A 73 14.81 17.31 -25.02
CA GLU A 73 15.90 17.39 -24.05
C GLU A 73 15.71 16.29 -23.00
N SER A 74 16.68 15.38 -22.92
CA SER A 74 16.72 14.27 -21.98
C SER A 74 16.94 14.76 -20.55
N PRO A 75 16.05 14.47 -19.57
CA PRO A 75 16.45 14.52 -18.17
C PRO A 75 17.09 13.18 -17.78
N SER A 76 18.39 13.28 -17.56
CA SER A 76 19.34 12.29 -17.03
C SER A 76 18.88 11.68 -15.69
N PRO A 77 19.32 10.45 -15.32
CA PRO A 77 18.87 9.78 -14.10
C PRO A 77 19.64 10.22 -12.83
N LEU A 78 18.87 10.35 -11.74
CA LEU A 78 19.17 10.28 -10.27
C LEU A 78 19.33 11.59 -9.47
N PRO A 79 18.86 11.59 -8.19
CA PRO A 79 19.82 11.42 -7.10
C PRO A 79 19.41 10.41 -6.00
N ILE A 80 20.42 9.61 -5.62
CA ILE A 80 20.47 8.44 -4.72
C ILE A 80 20.32 8.75 -3.20
N LYS A 81 20.18 10.02 -2.80
CA LYS A 81 20.37 10.44 -1.39
C LYS A 81 19.29 9.97 -0.41
N GLU A 82 18.04 9.79 -0.85
CA GLU A 82 16.97 9.31 0.05
C GLU A 82 17.07 7.82 0.35
N MET A 83 17.66 7.04 -0.57
CA MET A 83 17.79 5.59 -0.43
C MET A 83 18.84 5.20 0.62
N GLU A 84 19.93 5.98 0.72
CA GLU A 84 20.99 5.77 1.71
C GLU A 84 20.52 6.08 3.14
N ASN A 85 19.69 7.12 3.31
CA ASN A 85 19.08 7.46 4.60
C ASN A 85 18.14 6.36 5.09
N ASN A 86 17.38 5.76 4.17
CA ASN A 86 16.46 4.66 4.49
C ASN A 86 17.22 3.39 4.87
N GLU A 87 18.38 3.14 4.25
CA GLU A 87 19.23 2.00 4.60
C GLU A 87 19.88 2.18 5.98
N ALA A 88 20.43 3.37 6.29
CA ALA A 88 21.05 3.63 7.60
C ALA A 88 20.06 3.44 8.76
N LEU A 89 18.82 3.92 8.60
CA LEU A 89 17.75 3.75 9.60
C LEU A 89 17.37 2.27 9.78
N TYR A 90 17.27 1.53 8.67
CA TYR A 90 16.96 0.10 8.72
C TYR A 90 18.08 -0.69 9.43
N ARG A 91 19.35 -0.40 9.14
CA ARG A 91 20.48 -1.07 9.79
C ARG A 91 20.52 -0.81 11.30
N ASN A 92 20.23 0.41 11.74
CA ASN A 92 20.19 0.73 13.17
C ASN A 92 19.05 0.01 13.89
N TYR A 93 17.87 -0.08 13.27
CA TYR A 93 16.74 -0.83 13.82
C TYR A 93 17.03 -2.33 13.99
N ILE A 94 17.73 -2.95 13.02
CA ILE A 94 18.11 -4.37 13.13
C ILE A 94 19.14 -4.58 14.24
N ARG A 95 20.12 -3.68 14.39
CA ARG A 95 21.11 -3.75 15.48
C ARG A 95 20.47 -3.61 16.87
N SER A 96 19.56 -2.65 17.05
CA SER A 96 18.91 -2.42 18.36
C SER A 96 17.98 -3.54 18.80
N ASN A 97 17.49 -4.34 17.83
CA ASN A 97 16.47 -5.36 18.07
C ASN A 97 17.00 -6.81 17.96
N THR A 98 18.32 -6.97 17.84
CA THR A 98 19.02 -8.25 17.96
C THR A 98 19.30 -8.50 19.44
N ILE A 99 18.77 -9.60 19.97
CA ILE A 99 19.04 -10.04 21.35
C ILE A 99 20.38 -10.79 21.31
N GLU A 100 21.38 -10.29 22.03
CA GLU A 100 22.62 -11.02 22.25
C GLU A 100 22.30 -12.31 23.04
N ALA A 101 22.69 -13.45 22.48
CA ALA A 101 22.57 -14.77 23.10
C ALA A 101 23.75 -15.05 24.02
#